data_AF-A0A961RVD8-F1
#
_entry.id   AF-A0A961RVD8-F1
#
_cell.length_a   1.000
_cell.length_b   1.000
_cell.length_c   1.000
_cell.angle_alpha   90.00
_cell.angle_beta   90.00
_cell.angle_gamma   90.00
#
_symmetry.space_group_name_H-M   'P 1'
#
loop_
_entity.id
_entity.type
_entity.pdbx_description
1 polymer ?
#
loop_
_entity_poly.entity_id
_entity_poly.type
_entity_poly.pdbx_seq_one_letter_code
_entity_poly.pdbx_strand_id
1 'polypeptide(L)'
;MRFLIALCFLIFTLPVTAHPAGGLSAADRELAATPPDTIQAERLLGISGDVKIRRNEAAVPGWDVFLHGQLAGFIGSTWEIAKSVGYSGRPLEVLVGIDRSGKISGAILVRHNEPVLTLGISDKDIETYVSGFAGHDLKKTYEENQDDLPAVISRATVSTGVIRDGILRTARTLATGRGIIEAGGGIDRISFKPLDWSGLMKSGALTEVSVSMDEASGIFASAKVPVHPGKGDFLHFWAGLVDPPTVGQNLLGQQEFTRAIGNLGPGETSLIVISSGLYSHRGTEWKRSGKFERVAIDQGATRHVPTVEGYQMVKHLRIEGAPDTKEISIFRLPSTIDPLQPFKVTVTASRDGDEGPVVQEISANYALPRDFRLSPPAPDEPLWKSVWAKSHVRIAVVASALALLGMVFFLQEWITHRPRLWRSLRTVFLLFTLFVLGWGLNGQLSVVQVVAFLHS
;
A
#
# COMPACT_ATOMS: atom_id res chain seq x y z
N MET A 1 -26.64 -17.39 -77.53
CA MET A 1 -27.35 -18.22 -76.55
C MET A 1 -26.34 -18.59 -75.48
N ARG A 2 -26.32 -17.82 -74.39
CA ARG A 2 -26.73 -18.27 -73.05
C ARG A 2 -25.55 -18.94 -72.31
N PHE A 3 -25.00 -18.24 -71.32
CA PHE A 3 -25.45 -18.36 -69.92
C PHE A 3 -25.23 -19.77 -69.40
N LEU A 4 -24.11 -20.01 -68.73
CA LEU A 4 -24.04 -20.60 -67.38
C LEU A 4 -22.57 -20.79 -66.99
N ILE A 5 -22.28 -20.70 -65.69
CA ILE A 5 -20.98 -20.85 -65.02
C ILE A 5 -20.34 -19.49 -64.67
N ALA A 6 -21.14 -18.66 -64.00
CA ALA A 6 -20.72 -17.55 -63.18
C ALA A 6 -21.63 -17.53 -61.93
N LEU A 7 -21.63 -18.64 -61.18
CA LEU A 7 -22.29 -18.73 -59.89
C LEU A 7 -21.70 -19.93 -59.14
N CYS A 8 -20.80 -19.65 -58.19
CA CYS A 8 -20.42 -20.47 -57.02
C CYS A 8 -18.98 -20.16 -56.59
N PHE A 9 -18.66 -18.93 -56.25
CA PHE A 9 -17.57 -18.59 -55.31
C PHE A 9 -17.84 -17.21 -54.71
N LEU A 10 -18.97 -17.09 -54.01
CA LEU A 10 -19.19 -16.04 -53.02
C LEU A 10 -19.27 -16.72 -51.65
N ILE A 11 -18.16 -17.31 -51.22
CA ILE A 11 -17.99 -17.68 -49.81
C ILE A 11 -17.64 -16.38 -49.10
N PHE A 12 -18.58 -15.93 -48.28
CA PHE A 12 -18.42 -14.89 -47.27
C PHE A 12 -17.08 -15.04 -46.55
N THR A 13 -16.10 -14.20 -46.87
CA THR A 13 -15.01 -13.89 -45.94
C THR A 13 -15.58 -12.97 -44.88
N LEU A 14 -16.30 -13.55 -43.91
CA LEU A 14 -16.52 -12.88 -42.64
C LEU A 14 -15.13 -12.71 -42.00
N PRO A 15 -14.72 -11.49 -41.62
CA PRO A 15 -13.53 -11.35 -40.80
C PRO A 15 -13.82 -12.07 -39.49
N VAL A 16 -13.11 -13.17 -39.25
CA VAL A 16 -13.02 -13.77 -37.93
C VAL A 16 -12.31 -12.73 -37.07
N THR A 17 -13.09 -11.87 -36.41
CA THR A 17 -12.59 -11.05 -35.32
C THR A 17 -12.20 -12.03 -34.23
N ALA A 18 -10.91 -12.28 -34.10
CA ALA A 18 -10.34 -12.92 -32.93
C ALA A 18 -10.80 -12.12 -31.72
N HIS A 19 -11.80 -12.64 -31.00
CA HIS A 19 -12.17 -12.09 -29.70
C HIS A 19 -10.97 -12.31 -28.78
N PRO A 20 -10.35 -11.26 -28.24
CA PRO A 20 -9.37 -11.45 -27.19
C PRO A 20 -10.09 -12.11 -26.02
N ALA A 21 -9.55 -13.23 -25.55
CA ALA A 21 -10.04 -13.90 -24.37
C ALA A 21 -10.01 -12.93 -23.15
N GLY A 22 -11.19 -12.60 -22.62
CA GLY A 22 -11.36 -12.05 -21.27
C GLY A 22 -10.78 -10.66 -20.98
N GLY A 23 -10.75 -9.74 -21.96
CA GLY A 23 -10.39 -8.34 -21.73
C GLY A 23 -11.61 -7.41 -21.66
N LEU A 24 -11.53 -6.35 -20.85
CA LEU A 24 -12.50 -5.23 -20.87
C LEU A 24 -12.66 -4.70 -22.31
N SER A 25 -13.91 -4.57 -22.78
CA SER A 25 -14.18 -3.94 -24.08
C SER A 25 -13.79 -2.45 -24.07
N ALA A 26 -13.62 -1.85 -25.25
CA ALA A 26 -13.34 -0.41 -25.33
C ALA A 26 -14.44 0.42 -24.63
N ALA A 27 -15.71 0.04 -24.78
CA ALA A 27 -16.84 0.66 -24.10
C ALA A 27 -16.78 0.47 -22.57
N ASP A 28 -16.34 -0.71 -22.10
CA ASP A 28 -16.18 -0.96 -20.66
C ASP A 28 -15.07 -0.11 -20.04
N ARG A 29 -14.03 0.25 -20.80
CA ARG A 29 -12.92 1.08 -20.31
C ARG A 29 -13.29 2.56 -20.18
N GLU A 30 -14.28 3.02 -20.93
CA GLU A 30 -14.77 4.40 -20.92
C GLU A 30 -15.87 4.65 -19.88
N LEU A 31 -16.35 3.60 -19.20
CA LEU A 31 -17.35 3.74 -18.13
C LEU A 31 -16.79 4.56 -16.96
N ALA A 32 -17.40 5.72 -16.71
CA ALA A 32 -17.14 6.52 -15.54
C ALA A 32 -17.74 5.88 -14.28
N ALA A 33 -17.17 6.19 -13.12
CA ALA A 33 -17.73 5.79 -11.83
C ALA A 33 -19.07 6.48 -11.60
N THR A 34 -20.02 5.75 -11.02
CA THR A 34 -21.37 6.26 -10.76
C THR A 34 -21.31 7.21 -9.55
N PRO A 35 -21.65 8.50 -9.68
CA PRO A 35 -21.65 9.41 -8.54
C PRO A 35 -22.72 9.02 -7.52
N PRO A 36 -22.42 9.04 -6.21
CA PRO A 36 -23.42 8.76 -5.19
C PRO A 36 -24.46 9.87 -5.15
N ASP A 37 -25.73 9.49 -5.03
CA ASP A 37 -26.80 10.41 -4.66
C ASP A 37 -26.86 10.64 -3.14
N THR A 38 -27.69 11.60 -2.70
CA THR A 38 -27.83 11.95 -1.28
C THR A 38 -28.31 10.78 -0.42
N ILE A 39 -29.24 9.96 -0.93
CA ILE A 39 -29.81 8.82 -0.21
C ILE A 39 -28.73 7.74 -0.03
N GLN A 40 -27.95 7.48 -1.07
CA GLN A 40 -26.82 6.59 -1.03
C GLN A 40 -25.76 7.09 -0.04
N ALA A 41 -25.45 8.40 -0.03
CA ALA A 41 -24.48 8.96 0.90
C ALA A 41 -24.94 8.88 2.37
N GLU A 42 -26.22 9.16 2.63
CA GLU A 42 -26.85 8.97 3.94
C GLU A 42 -26.73 7.52 4.42
N ARG A 43 -27.09 6.56 3.56
CA ARG A 43 -27.01 5.13 3.85
C ARG A 43 -25.56 4.65 4.06
N LEU A 44 -24.63 5.11 3.22
CA LEU A 44 -23.22 4.71 3.28
C LEU A 44 -22.51 5.20 4.54
N LEU A 45 -22.91 6.36 5.08
CA LEU A 45 -22.27 6.95 6.26
C LEU A 45 -23.12 6.82 7.55
N GLY A 46 -24.33 6.27 7.47
CA GLY A 46 -25.23 6.16 8.62
C GLY A 46 -25.66 7.54 9.16
N ILE A 47 -25.82 8.52 8.27
CA ILE A 47 -26.19 9.90 8.61
C ILE A 47 -27.55 10.25 7.99
N SER A 48 -28.19 11.30 8.50
CA SER A 48 -29.42 11.85 7.93
C SER A 48 -29.48 13.36 8.16
N GLY A 49 -29.98 14.11 7.17
CA GLY A 49 -30.20 15.55 7.28
C GLY A 49 -29.70 16.35 6.07
N ASP A 50 -29.19 17.57 6.28
CA ASP A 50 -28.59 18.38 5.21
C ASP A 50 -27.22 17.81 4.81
N VAL A 51 -27.26 16.81 3.91
CA VAL A 51 -26.10 16.13 3.35
C VAL A 51 -25.67 16.79 2.04
N LYS A 52 -24.39 17.16 1.96
CA LYS A 52 -23.75 17.68 0.75
C LYS A 52 -22.61 16.79 0.33
N ILE A 53 -22.57 16.47 -0.96
CA ILE A 53 -21.55 15.61 -1.56
C ILE A 53 -20.67 16.48 -2.44
N ARG A 54 -19.35 16.39 -2.27
CA ARG A 54 -18.37 17.10 -3.09
C ARG A 54 -17.39 16.10 -3.71
N ARG A 55 -17.30 16.10 -5.04
CA ARG A 55 -16.29 15.34 -5.77
C ARG A 55 -14.88 15.81 -5.37
N ASN A 56 -13.96 14.87 -5.19
CA ASN A 56 -12.56 15.12 -4.91
C ASN A 56 -11.71 14.31 -5.90
N GLU A 57 -10.90 15.03 -6.68
CA GLU A 57 -10.06 14.47 -7.75
C GLU A 57 -8.56 14.46 -7.36
N ALA A 58 -8.26 14.41 -6.06
CA ALA A 58 -6.91 14.14 -5.59
C ALA A 58 -6.39 12.78 -6.11
N ALA A 59 -5.14 12.44 -5.78
CA ALA A 59 -4.47 11.22 -6.24
C ALA A 59 -5.30 9.93 -6.05
N VAL A 60 -6.12 9.88 -5.00
CA VAL A 60 -7.19 8.87 -4.86
C VAL A 60 -8.55 9.56 -5.05
N PRO A 61 -9.23 9.34 -6.19
CA PRO A 61 -10.50 10.00 -6.48
C PRO A 61 -11.62 9.46 -5.58
N GLY A 62 -12.61 10.30 -5.30
CA GLY A 62 -13.80 9.91 -4.54
C GLY A 62 -14.68 11.10 -4.22
N TRP A 63 -15.49 10.99 -3.17
CA TRP A 63 -16.39 12.05 -2.73
C TRP A 63 -16.23 12.34 -1.24
N ASP A 64 -16.22 13.63 -0.89
CA ASP A 64 -16.28 14.13 0.48
C ASP A 64 -17.75 14.37 0.82
N VAL A 65 -18.20 13.84 1.95
CA VAL A 65 -19.59 14.02 2.39
C VAL A 65 -19.61 14.91 3.61
N PHE A 66 -20.46 15.93 3.57
CA PHE A 66 -20.64 16.91 4.63
C PHE A 66 -22.04 16.80 5.22
N LEU A 67 -22.14 16.82 6.54
CA LEU A 67 -23.38 16.91 7.29
C LEU A 67 -23.40 18.25 8.03
N HIS A 68 -24.41 19.08 7.79
CA HIS A 68 -24.50 20.43 8.37
C HIS A 68 -23.21 21.27 8.15
N GLY A 69 -22.55 21.09 6.99
CA GLY A 69 -21.30 21.78 6.64
C GLY A 69 -20.03 21.21 7.30
N GLN A 70 -20.13 20.20 8.15
CA GLN A 70 -18.97 19.50 8.72
C GLN A 70 -18.67 18.22 7.94
N LEU A 71 -17.38 17.91 7.74
CA LEU A 71 -16.98 16.67 7.08
C LEU A 71 -17.43 15.47 7.92
N ALA A 72 -18.28 14.63 7.33
CA ALA A 72 -18.86 13.43 7.94
C ALA A 72 -18.07 12.18 7.57
N GLY A 73 -17.61 12.07 6.33
CA GLY A 73 -16.88 10.91 5.84
C GLY A 73 -16.57 11.01 4.35
N PHE A 74 -16.19 9.87 3.77
CA PHE A 74 -15.73 9.76 2.39
C PHE A 74 -16.42 8.59 1.68
N ILE A 75 -16.62 8.71 0.38
CA ILE A 75 -17.13 7.64 -0.47
C ILE A 75 -16.15 7.38 -1.61
N GLY A 76 -15.90 6.11 -1.93
CA GLY A 76 -15.09 5.68 -3.06
C GLY A 76 -15.75 4.59 -3.87
N SER A 77 -15.45 4.52 -5.17
CA SER A 77 -15.94 3.47 -6.08
C SER A 77 -14.87 2.40 -6.29
N THR A 78 -15.24 1.12 -6.15
CA THR A 78 -14.34 0.00 -6.47
C THR A 78 -13.95 -0.04 -7.94
N TRP A 79 -14.82 0.46 -8.82
CA TRP A 79 -14.53 0.59 -10.24
C TRP A 79 -13.50 1.69 -10.49
N GLU A 80 -13.57 2.80 -9.77
CA GLU A 80 -12.65 3.92 -9.98
C GLU A 80 -11.27 3.67 -9.40
N ILE A 81 -11.23 3.28 -8.11
CA ILE A 81 -10.01 3.20 -7.31
C ILE A 81 -9.33 1.84 -7.52
N ALA A 82 -10.08 0.76 -7.32
CA ALA A 82 -9.54 -0.59 -7.44
C ALA A 82 -9.60 -1.13 -8.87
N LYS A 83 -10.23 -0.43 -9.83
CA LYS A 83 -10.47 -0.94 -11.20
C LYS A 83 -11.04 -2.36 -11.17
N SER A 84 -11.97 -2.60 -10.23
CA SER A 84 -12.46 -3.93 -9.91
C SER A 84 -13.17 -4.55 -11.10
N VAL A 85 -12.73 -5.75 -11.48
CA VAL A 85 -13.34 -6.55 -12.54
C VAL A 85 -13.89 -7.83 -11.96
N GLY A 86 -15.09 -8.19 -12.40
CA GLY A 86 -15.77 -9.42 -12.06
C GLY A 86 -15.09 -10.67 -12.60
N TYR A 87 -15.58 -11.84 -12.21
CA TYR A 87 -15.11 -13.14 -12.74
C TYR A 87 -15.29 -13.23 -14.26
N SER A 88 -16.34 -12.60 -14.80
CA SER A 88 -16.59 -12.51 -16.23
C SER A 88 -15.65 -11.54 -16.97
N GLY A 89 -14.72 -10.88 -16.26
CA GLY A 89 -13.87 -9.81 -16.79
C GLY A 89 -14.60 -8.48 -17.02
N ARG A 90 -15.86 -8.38 -16.60
CA ARG A 90 -16.70 -7.19 -16.77
C ARG A 90 -16.64 -6.26 -15.55
N PRO A 91 -16.99 -4.97 -15.69
CA PRO A 91 -17.00 -4.04 -14.58
C PRO A 91 -17.84 -4.50 -13.39
N LEU A 92 -17.30 -4.34 -12.18
CA LEU A 92 -18.01 -4.57 -10.92
C LEU A 92 -17.82 -3.35 -10.02
N GLU A 93 -18.93 -2.68 -9.68
CA GLU A 93 -18.91 -1.43 -8.94
C GLU A 93 -19.69 -1.54 -7.63
N VAL A 94 -18.97 -1.29 -6.55
CA VAL A 94 -19.50 -1.07 -5.21
C VAL A 94 -19.04 0.31 -4.76
N LEU A 95 -19.97 1.10 -4.21
CA LEU A 95 -19.64 2.31 -3.49
C LEU A 95 -19.33 1.94 -2.04
N VAL A 96 -18.22 2.44 -1.51
CA VAL A 96 -17.73 2.16 -0.17
C VAL A 96 -17.66 3.46 0.61
N GLY A 97 -18.36 3.53 1.74
CA GLY A 97 -18.33 4.64 2.68
C GLY A 97 -17.31 4.39 3.79
N ILE A 98 -16.53 5.42 4.13
CA ILE A 98 -15.54 5.39 5.20
C ILE A 98 -15.79 6.59 6.10
N ASP A 99 -15.84 6.33 7.41
CA ASP A 99 -15.92 7.38 8.41
C ASP A 99 -14.55 8.03 8.68
N ARG A 100 -14.55 9.09 9.49
CA ARG A 100 -13.32 9.78 9.89
C ARG A 100 -12.48 8.99 10.90
N SER A 101 -13.00 7.89 11.42
CA SER A 101 -12.29 7.02 12.35
C SER A 101 -11.50 5.92 11.63
N GLY A 102 -11.71 5.72 10.32
CA GLY A 102 -11.04 4.67 9.54
C GLY A 102 -11.81 3.36 9.51
N LYS A 103 -13.12 3.39 9.78
CA LYS A 103 -14.01 2.23 9.64
C LYS A 103 -14.79 2.33 8.34
N ILE A 104 -15.09 1.18 7.74
CA ILE A 104 -16.09 1.09 6.67
C ILE A 104 -17.44 1.35 7.33
N SER A 105 -18.11 2.45 6.99
CA SER A 105 -19.43 2.80 7.54
C SER A 105 -20.57 2.15 6.75
N GLY A 106 -20.31 1.75 5.51
CA GLY A 106 -21.29 1.08 4.65
C GLY A 106 -20.73 0.77 3.28
N ALA A 107 -21.40 -0.14 2.55
CA ALA A 107 -21.13 -0.38 1.14
C ALA A 107 -22.45 -0.65 0.39
N ILE A 108 -22.51 -0.23 -0.87
CA ILE A 108 -23.69 -0.35 -1.74
C ILE A 108 -23.25 -0.91 -3.10
N LEU A 109 -23.86 -2.01 -3.53
CA LEU A 109 -23.69 -2.54 -4.87
C LEU A 109 -24.38 -1.63 -5.88
N VAL A 110 -23.65 -1.13 -6.87
CA VAL A 110 -24.19 -0.26 -7.92
C VAL A 110 -24.43 -1.04 -9.20
N ARG A 111 -23.46 -1.86 -9.59
CA ARG A 111 -23.57 -2.74 -10.77
C ARG A 111 -22.71 -3.98 -10.61
N HIS A 112 -23.20 -5.07 -11.15
CA HIS A 112 -22.43 -6.28 -11.36
C HIS A 112 -22.87 -6.96 -12.66
N ASN A 113 -21.95 -7.71 -13.26
CA ASN A 113 -22.21 -8.53 -14.44
C ASN A 113 -21.68 -9.95 -14.20
N GLU A 114 -22.17 -10.56 -13.12
CA GLU A 114 -21.74 -11.87 -12.61
C GLU A 114 -22.78 -12.95 -12.93
N PRO A 115 -22.56 -13.80 -13.94
CA PRO A 115 -23.54 -14.83 -14.31
C PRO A 115 -23.85 -15.79 -13.16
N VAL A 116 -22.83 -16.15 -12.37
CA VAL A 116 -22.98 -17.06 -11.22
C VAL A 116 -23.88 -16.46 -10.14
N LEU A 117 -23.84 -15.13 -9.97
CA LEU A 117 -24.71 -14.43 -9.01
C LEU A 117 -26.16 -14.33 -9.49
N THR A 118 -26.43 -14.56 -10.78
CA THR A 118 -27.81 -14.59 -11.31
C THR A 118 -28.43 -15.99 -11.28
N LEU A 119 -27.64 -17.03 -10.96
CA LEU A 119 -28.10 -18.43 -10.91
C LEU A 119 -28.44 -18.83 -9.47
N GLY A 120 -29.64 -18.45 -9.02
CA GLY A 120 -30.20 -18.89 -7.73
C GLY A 120 -29.73 -18.09 -6.50
N ILE A 121 -29.08 -16.94 -6.72
CA ILE A 121 -28.78 -15.94 -5.70
C ILE A 121 -29.58 -14.68 -6.09
N SER A 122 -30.28 -14.06 -5.13
CA SER A 122 -31.04 -12.85 -5.39
C SER A 122 -30.16 -11.61 -5.25
N ASP A 123 -30.51 -10.51 -5.93
CA ASP A 123 -29.82 -9.22 -5.76
C ASP A 123 -29.79 -8.79 -4.28
N LYS A 124 -30.84 -9.12 -3.53
CA LYS A 124 -30.94 -8.89 -2.09
C LYS A 124 -29.90 -9.65 -1.27
N ASP A 125 -29.54 -10.87 -1.66
CA ASP A 125 -28.51 -11.65 -0.98
C ASP A 125 -27.13 -11.00 -1.17
N ILE A 126 -26.87 -10.48 -2.38
CA ILE A 126 -25.63 -9.77 -2.72
C ILE A 126 -25.58 -8.43 -1.98
N GLU A 127 -26.69 -7.68 -1.94
CA GLU A 127 -26.80 -6.45 -1.16
C GLU A 127 -26.57 -6.70 0.33
N THR A 128 -27.13 -7.79 0.88
CA THR A 128 -26.94 -8.18 2.29
C THR A 128 -25.46 -8.45 2.55
N TYR A 129 -24.81 -9.23 1.68
CA TYR A 129 -23.37 -9.50 1.77
C TYR A 129 -22.54 -8.22 1.72
N VAL A 130 -22.80 -7.33 0.76
CA VAL A 130 -22.07 -6.06 0.60
C VAL A 130 -22.31 -5.15 1.81
N SER A 131 -23.53 -5.08 2.33
CA SER A 131 -23.83 -4.25 3.50
C SER A 131 -23.15 -4.74 4.79
N GLY A 132 -22.82 -6.03 4.86
CA GLY A 132 -22.16 -6.67 6.00
C GLY A 132 -20.72 -6.21 6.26
N PHE A 133 -20.12 -5.39 5.38
CA PHE A 133 -18.82 -4.77 5.62
C PHE A 133 -18.88 -3.55 6.54
N ALA A 134 -20.08 -3.03 6.83
CA ALA A 134 -20.26 -1.93 7.76
C ALA A 134 -19.74 -2.29 9.17
N GLY A 135 -18.96 -1.40 9.77
CA GLY A 135 -18.30 -1.58 11.07
C GLY A 135 -16.86 -2.09 10.99
N HIS A 136 -16.44 -2.63 9.84
CA HIS A 136 -15.08 -3.17 9.66
C HIS A 136 -14.02 -2.08 9.88
N ASP A 137 -13.08 -2.35 10.80
CA ASP A 137 -12.03 -1.40 11.18
C ASP A 137 -10.76 -1.63 10.36
N LEU A 138 -10.40 -0.63 9.54
CA LEU A 138 -9.24 -0.72 8.65
C LEU A 138 -7.91 -0.67 9.40
N LYS A 139 -7.92 -0.38 10.71
CA LYS A 139 -6.71 -0.32 11.56
C LYS A 139 -6.45 -1.59 12.35
N LYS A 140 -7.43 -2.51 12.44
CA LYS A 140 -7.27 -3.80 13.11
C LYS A 140 -6.51 -4.79 12.23
N THR A 141 -5.75 -5.69 12.86
CA THR A 141 -4.99 -6.74 12.14
C THR A 141 -5.92 -7.72 11.42
N TYR A 142 -5.39 -8.53 10.50
CA TYR A 142 -6.19 -9.56 9.83
C TYR A 142 -6.76 -10.59 10.82
N GLU A 143 -5.94 -11.01 11.80
CA GLU A 143 -6.33 -11.97 12.85
C GLU A 143 -7.43 -11.39 13.76
N GLU A 144 -7.36 -10.11 14.10
CA GLU A 144 -8.38 -9.40 14.89
C GLU A 144 -9.71 -9.19 14.15
N ASN A 145 -9.72 -9.37 12.83
CA ASN A 145 -10.84 -9.03 11.94
C ASN A 145 -11.49 -10.23 11.26
N GLN A 146 -11.03 -11.47 11.50
CA GLN A 146 -11.56 -12.64 10.79
C GLN A 146 -13.07 -12.86 11.04
N ASP A 147 -13.56 -12.48 12.22
CA ASP A 147 -14.97 -12.59 12.61
C ASP A 147 -15.83 -11.38 12.21
N ASP A 148 -15.22 -10.25 11.83
CA ASP A 148 -15.92 -8.99 11.50
C ASP A 148 -16.32 -8.90 10.01
N LEU A 149 -15.93 -9.86 9.16
CA LEU A 149 -16.24 -9.87 7.72
C LEU A 149 -17.44 -10.77 7.39
N PRO A 150 -18.29 -10.38 6.42
CA PRO A 150 -19.47 -11.17 6.06
C PRO A 150 -19.07 -12.53 5.48
N ALA A 151 -19.81 -13.57 5.87
CA ALA A 151 -19.63 -14.91 5.36
C ALA A 151 -19.84 -14.95 3.83
N VAL A 152 -18.93 -15.64 3.14
CA VAL A 152 -18.97 -15.79 1.68
C VAL A 152 -20.24 -16.53 1.26
N ILE A 153 -20.89 -16.07 0.18
CA ILE A 153 -22.11 -16.71 -0.34
C ILE A 153 -21.75 -18.08 -0.93
N SER A 154 -22.37 -19.14 -0.40
CA SER A 154 -22.18 -20.51 -0.89
C SER A 154 -22.49 -20.60 -2.38
N ARG A 155 -21.67 -21.34 -3.14
CA ARG A 155 -21.72 -21.50 -4.61
C ARG A 155 -21.33 -20.27 -5.45
N ALA A 156 -21.08 -19.11 -4.84
CA ALA A 156 -20.58 -17.92 -5.52
C ALA A 156 -19.27 -17.39 -4.94
N THR A 157 -18.47 -18.27 -4.35
CA THR A 157 -17.28 -17.94 -3.56
C THR A 157 -16.25 -17.09 -4.31
N VAL A 158 -16.08 -17.33 -5.62
CA VAL A 158 -15.17 -16.55 -6.46
C VAL A 158 -15.69 -15.12 -6.64
N SER A 159 -16.95 -14.95 -7.04
CA SER A 159 -17.55 -13.62 -7.26
C SER A 159 -17.66 -12.82 -5.97
N THR A 160 -18.02 -13.46 -4.84
CA THR A 160 -18.04 -12.77 -3.54
C THR A 160 -16.64 -12.43 -3.05
N GLY A 161 -15.64 -13.28 -3.31
CA GLY A 161 -14.24 -12.96 -3.04
C GLY A 161 -13.77 -11.71 -3.80
N VAL A 162 -14.12 -11.59 -5.08
CA VAL A 162 -13.81 -10.39 -5.89
C VAL A 162 -14.46 -9.14 -5.31
N ILE A 163 -15.74 -9.20 -4.92
CA ILE A 163 -16.45 -8.08 -4.28
C ILE A 163 -15.74 -7.67 -2.99
N ARG A 164 -15.45 -8.64 -2.12
CA ARG A 164 -14.75 -8.42 -0.85
C ARG A 164 -13.40 -7.74 -1.05
N ASP A 165 -12.57 -8.31 -1.91
CA ASP A 165 -11.20 -7.85 -2.11
C ASP A 165 -11.22 -6.44 -2.76
N GLY A 166 -12.17 -6.19 -3.65
CA GLY A 166 -12.45 -4.87 -4.22
C GLY A 166 -12.86 -3.83 -3.17
N ILE A 167 -13.79 -4.17 -2.27
CA ILE A 167 -14.23 -3.30 -1.16
C ILE A 167 -13.05 -2.98 -0.24
N LEU A 168 -12.34 -3.99 0.24
CA LEU A 168 -11.24 -3.82 1.19
C LEU A 168 -10.08 -3.01 0.61
N ARG A 169 -9.68 -3.30 -0.63
CA ARG A 169 -8.63 -2.53 -1.31
C ARG A 169 -9.05 -1.08 -1.52
N THR A 170 -10.28 -0.84 -1.96
CA THR A 170 -10.83 0.51 -2.18
C THR A 170 -10.88 1.29 -0.88
N ALA A 171 -11.38 0.66 0.19
CA ALA A 171 -11.48 1.26 1.51
C ALA A 171 -10.11 1.70 2.02
N ARG A 172 -9.12 0.80 2.03
CA ARG A 172 -7.77 1.12 2.48
C ARG A 172 -7.10 2.20 1.63
N THR A 173 -7.24 2.12 0.30
CA THR A 173 -6.63 3.11 -0.61
C THR A 173 -7.24 4.49 -0.40
N LEU A 174 -8.57 4.59 -0.25
CA LEU A 174 -9.26 5.85 0.03
C LEU A 174 -8.87 6.41 1.40
N ALA A 175 -8.93 5.59 2.46
CA ALA A 175 -8.55 6.01 3.81
C ALA A 175 -7.09 6.49 3.89
N THR A 176 -6.19 5.82 3.18
CA THR A 176 -4.78 6.21 3.04
C THR A 176 -4.64 7.54 2.31
N GLY A 177 -5.29 7.67 1.15
CA GLY A 177 -5.25 8.90 0.34
C GLY A 177 -5.86 10.10 1.05
N ARG A 178 -6.70 9.89 2.08
CA ARG A 178 -7.29 10.93 2.92
C ARG A 178 -6.54 11.15 4.24
N GLY A 179 -5.46 10.42 4.50
CA GLY A 179 -4.66 10.53 5.72
C GLY A 179 -5.37 10.06 7.00
N ILE A 180 -6.38 9.18 6.87
CA ILE A 180 -7.12 8.61 8.02
C ILE A 180 -6.35 7.44 8.63
N ILE A 181 -5.69 6.67 7.76
CA ILE A 181 -4.78 5.58 8.12
C ILE A 181 -3.45 5.83 7.44
N GLU A 182 -2.37 5.35 8.06
CA GLU A 182 -1.07 5.37 7.42
C GLU A 182 -1.05 4.39 6.24
N ALA A 183 -0.35 4.76 5.18
CA ALA A 183 0.01 3.83 4.13
C ALA A 183 0.94 2.77 4.74
N GLY A 184 0.37 1.64 5.15
CA GLY A 184 1.08 0.61 5.91
C GLY A 184 2.48 0.34 5.35
N GLY A 185 3.50 0.53 6.19
CA GLY A 185 4.90 0.30 5.83
C GLY A 185 5.52 1.32 4.85
N GLY A 186 4.92 2.49 4.63
CA GLY A 186 5.50 3.56 3.79
C GLY A 186 5.65 3.21 2.30
N ILE A 187 4.94 2.19 1.81
CA ILE A 187 4.94 1.77 0.41
C ILE A 187 4.00 2.65 -0.41
N ASP A 188 4.41 3.04 -1.61
CA ASP A 188 3.51 3.68 -2.58
C ASP A 188 2.50 2.67 -3.15
N ARG A 189 1.30 2.67 -2.56
CA ARG A 189 0.17 1.81 -2.95
C ARG A 189 -0.79 2.48 -3.95
N ILE A 190 -0.46 3.66 -4.46
CA ILE A 190 -1.35 4.49 -5.27
C ILE A 190 -0.83 4.61 -6.69
N SER A 191 0.46 4.92 -6.87
CA SER A 191 1.00 5.22 -8.19
C SER A 191 1.16 3.98 -9.06
N PHE A 192 0.70 4.08 -10.31
CA PHE A 192 0.82 3.04 -11.32
C PHE A 192 1.55 3.55 -12.56
N LYS A 193 2.52 2.77 -13.04
CA LYS A 193 3.17 2.94 -14.34
C LYS A 193 3.18 1.59 -15.07
N PRO A 194 2.79 1.54 -16.36
CA PRO A 194 2.92 0.31 -17.14
C PRO A 194 4.40 0.01 -17.41
N LEU A 195 4.82 -1.23 -17.14
CA LEU A 195 6.19 -1.71 -17.35
C LEU A 195 6.17 -3.14 -17.88
N ASP A 196 7.18 -3.49 -18.68
CA ASP A 196 7.48 -4.86 -19.09
C ASP A 196 8.42 -5.54 -18.07
N TRP A 197 8.70 -6.83 -18.26
CA TRP A 197 9.57 -7.59 -17.36
C TRP A 197 10.97 -6.95 -17.21
N SER A 198 11.55 -6.51 -18.33
CA SER A 198 12.86 -5.85 -18.35
C SER A 198 12.85 -4.55 -17.53
N GLY A 199 11.79 -3.76 -17.64
CA GLY A 199 11.58 -2.55 -16.86
C GLY A 199 11.47 -2.82 -15.36
N LEU A 200 10.73 -3.86 -14.95
CA LEU A 200 10.65 -4.25 -13.54
C LEU A 200 12.01 -4.68 -12.98
N MET A 201 12.74 -5.52 -13.70
CA MET A 201 14.08 -5.95 -13.30
C MET A 201 15.03 -4.75 -13.15
N LYS A 202 15.04 -3.83 -14.13
CA LYS A 202 15.88 -2.62 -14.08
C LYS A 202 15.52 -1.68 -12.94
N SER A 203 14.23 -1.62 -12.56
CA SER A 203 13.78 -0.80 -11.43
C SER A 203 14.17 -1.39 -10.06
N GLY A 204 14.65 -2.64 -10.03
CA GLY A 204 14.93 -3.36 -8.78
C GLY A 204 13.66 -3.86 -8.07
N ALA A 205 12.51 -3.87 -8.76
CA ALA A 205 11.25 -4.37 -8.22
C ALA A 205 11.30 -5.85 -7.86
N LEU A 206 12.16 -6.61 -8.53
CA LEU A 206 12.46 -8.00 -8.25
C LEU A 206 13.98 -8.18 -8.13
N THR A 207 14.40 -9.02 -7.19
CA THR A 207 15.74 -9.59 -7.14
C THR A 207 15.72 -10.98 -7.76
N GLU A 208 16.85 -11.42 -8.32
CA GLU A 208 17.03 -12.68 -9.03
C GLU A 208 18.20 -13.46 -8.44
N VAL A 209 18.08 -14.79 -8.36
CA VAL A 209 19.17 -15.71 -8.02
C VAL A 209 18.96 -17.04 -8.73
N SER A 210 20.04 -17.64 -9.21
CA SER A 210 20.02 -18.96 -9.82
C SER A 210 21.16 -19.84 -9.31
N VAL A 211 20.89 -21.15 -9.30
CA VAL A 211 21.85 -22.22 -9.07
C VAL A 211 21.70 -23.17 -10.25
N SER A 212 22.80 -23.37 -11.00
CA SER A 212 22.81 -24.24 -12.17
C SER A 212 22.73 -25.72 -11.79
N MET A 213 22.34 -26.58 -12.75
CA MET A 213 22.40 -28.04 -12.55
C MET A 213 23.84 -28.54 -12.28
N ASP A 214 24.84 -27.91 -12.88
CA ASP A 214 26.25 -28.26 -12.68
C ASP A 214 26.72 -27.91 -11.26
N GLU A 215 26.37 -26.73 -10.77
CA GLU A 215 26.67 -26.30 -9.39
C GLU A 215 25.94 -27.20 -8.37
N ALA A 216 24.66 -27.47 -8.59
CA ALA A 216 23.88 -28.36 -7.72
C ALA A 216 24.42 -29.80 -7.72
N SER A 217 24.98 -30.29 -8.84
CA SER A 217 25.63 -31.60 -8.91
C SER A 217 26.83 -31.69 -7.96
N GLY A 218 27.64 -30.64 -7.88
CA GLY A 218 28.75 -30.55 -6.93
C GLY A 218 28.27 -30.49 -5.47
N ILE A 219 27.27 -29.65 -5.19
CA ILE A 219 26.72 -29.46 -3.83
C ILE A 219 26.13 -30.77 -3.29
N PHE A 220 25.37 -31.50 -4.11
CA PHE A 220 24.66 -32.71 -3.70
C PHE A 220 25.39 -34.00 -4.10
N ALA A 221 26.72 -33.97 -4.24
CA ALA A 221 27.51 -35.13 -4.65
C ALA A 221 27.41 -36.31 -3.66
N SER A 222 27.24 -36.04 -2.37
CA SER A 222 27.06 -37.03 -1.30
C SER A 222 25.60 -37.40 -1.01
N ALA A 223 24.65 -36.88 -1.77
CA ALA A 223 23.24 -37.24 -1.64
C ALA A 223 22.98 -38.65 -2.20
N LYS A 224 22.10 -39.42 -1.54
CA LYS A 224 21.70 -40.78 -1.96
C LYS A 224 21.17 -40.81 -3.39
N VAL A 225 20.39 -39.80 -3.74
CA VAL A 225 19.97 -39.55 -5.12
C VAL A 225 20.72 -38.32 -5.60
N PRO A 226 21.79 -38.46 -6.40
CA PRO A 226 22.61 -37.33 -6.82
C PRO A 226 21.85 -36.44 -7.83
N VAL A 227 22.32 -35.19 -7.96
CA VAL A 227 21.93 -34.31 -9.06
C VAL A 227 22.92 -34.52 -10.20
N HIS A 228 22.43 -34.80 -11.40
CA HIS A 228 23.30 -34.95 -12.57
C HIS A 228 23.60 -33.59 -13.20
N PRO A 229 24.85 -33.34 -13.64
CA PRO A 229 25.19 -32.11 -14.36
C PRO A 229 24.41 -32.03 -15.67
N GLY A 230 24.17 -30.82 -16.15
CA GLY A 230 23.31 -30.61 -17.31
C GLY A 230 23.01 -29.15 -17.62
N LYS A 231 22.34 -28.92 -18.75
CA LYS A 231 21.92 -27.57 -19.13
C LYS A 231 20.73 -27.09 -18.29
N GLY A 232 20.74 -25.81 -17.95
CA GLY A 232 19.66 -25.14 -17.24
C GLY A 232 19.86 -25.10 -15.73
N ASP A 233 18.82 -24.62 -15.04
CA ASP A 233 18.89 -24.30 -13.62
C ASP A 233 18.35 -25.43 -12.75
N PHE A 234 19.08 -25.73 -11.68
CA PHE A 234 18.54 -26.51 -10.57
C PHE A 234 17.42 -25.72 -9.88
N LEU A 235 17.67 -24.46 -9.56
CA LEU A 235 16.67 -23.51 -9.11
C LEU A 235 17.04 -22.14 -9.62
N HIS A 236 16.08 -21.46 -10.22
CA HIS A 236 16.17 -20.05 -10.54
C HIS A 236 14.93 -19.38 -9.97
N PHE A 237 15.09 -18.39 -9.10
CA PHE A 237 13.95 -17.69 -8.53
C PHE A 237 14.13 -16.17 -8.49
N TRP A 238 12.98 -15.50 -8.57
CA TRP A 238 12.83 -14.07 -8.38
C TRP A 238 11.96 -13.81 -7.16
N ALA A 239 12.27 -12.74 -6.43
CA ALA A 239 11.48 -12.31 -5.29
C ALA A 239 11.33 -10.79 -5.24
N GLY A 240 10.19 -10.31 -4.75
CA GLY A 240 9.96 -8.88 -4.50
C GLY A 240 8.58 -8.59 -3.95
N LEU A 241 8.32 -7.34 -3.57
CA LEU A 241 7.02 -6.95 -3.02
C LEU A 241 6.06 -6.54 -4.15
N VAL A 242 4.86 -7.10 -4.13
CA VAL A 242 3.83 -6.78 -5.14
C VAL A 242 2.91 -5.64 -4.72
N ASP A 243 3.03 -5.13 -3.49
CA ASP A 243 2.26 -4.00 -2.96
C ASP A 243 2.19 -2.78 -3.88
N PRO A 244 3.32 -2.31 -4.48
CA PRO A 244 3.26 -1.16 -5.37
C PRO A 244 2.45 -1.54 -6.62
N PRO A 245 1.43 -0.76 -7.02
CA PRO A 245 0.62 -1.05 -8.21
C PRO A 245 1.47 -1.25 -9.46
N THR A 246 2.55 -0.47 -9.60
CA THR A 246 3.52 -0.60 -10.69
C THR A 246 4.17 -1.99 -10.74
N VAL A 247 4.35 -2.67 -9.62
CA VAL A 247 4.92 -4.03 -9.58
C VAL A 247 3.79 -5.07 -9.71
N GLY A 248 2.83 -5.04 -8.79
CA GLY A 248 1.80 -6.06 -8.69
C GLY A 248 0.83 -6.10 -9.87
N GLN A 249 0.36 -4.95 -10.38
CA GLN A 249 -0.59 -4.94 -11.51
C GLN A 249 0.05 -5.39 -12.81
N ASN A 250 1.30 -4.98 -13.09
CA ASN A 250 2.01 -5.44 -14.29
C ASN A 250 2.26 -6.96 -14.20
N LEU A 251 2.74 -7.48 -13.06
CA LEU A 251 3.02 -8.91 -12.88
C LEU A 251 1.76 -9.78 -12.94
N LEU A 252 0.70 -9.40 -12.21
CA LEU A 252 -0.42 -10.27 -11.90
C LEU A 252 -1.67 -9.97 -12.75
N GLY A 253 -1.75 -8.77 -13.32
CA GLY A 253 -2.99 -8.20 -13.83
C GLY A 253 -3.92 -7.73 -12.70
N GLN A 254 -5.00 -7.06 -13.10
CA GLN A 254 -5.84 -6.29 -12.17
C GLN A 254 -6.52 -7.14 -11.09
N GLN A 255 -7.06 -8.29 -11.48
CA GLN A 255 -7.87 -9.14 -10.60
C GLN A 255 -7.01 -9.83 -9.54
N GLU A 256 -5.94 -10.51 -9.95
CA GLU A 256 -5.03 -11.20 -9.03
C GLU A 256 -4.30 -10.22 -8.12
N PHE A 257 -3.96 -9.03 -8.61
CA PHE A 257 -3.42 -7.95 -7.77
C PHE A 257 -4.42 -7.50 -6.71
N THR A 258 -5.67 -7.22 -7.10
CA THR A 258 -6.72 -6.79 -6.16
C THR A 258 -6.95 -7.85 -5.09
N ARG A 259 -6.94 -9.13 -5.47
CA ARG A 259 -7.02 -10.26 -4.55
C ARG A 259 -5.83 -10.34 -3.59
N ALA A 260 -4.61 -10.18 -4.09
CA ALA A 260 -3.40 -10.24 -3.26
C ALA A 260 -3.39 -9.13 -2.20
N ILE A 261 -3.75 -7.90 -2.57
CA ILE A 261 -3.69 -6.74 -1.69
C ILE A 261 -4.94 -6.60 -0.80
N GLY A 262 -6.12 -7.00 -1.28
CA GLY A 262 -7.36 -6.95 -0.51
C GLY A 262 -7.31 -7.78 0.79
N ASN A 263 -6.50 -8.84 0.79
CA ASN A 263 -6.30 -9.72 1.94
C ASN A 263 -5.24 -9.22 2.96
N LEU A 264 -4.58 -8.08 2.73
CA LEU A 264 -3.57 -7.54 3.64
C LEU A 264 -4.20 -6.74 4.78
N GLY A 265 -3.80 -7.02 6.02
CA GLY A 265 -4.05 -6.17 7.18
C GLY A 265 -3.10 -4.95 7.25
N PRO A 266 -3.29 -4.11 8.27
CA PRO A 266 -2.38 -3.01 8.61
C PRO A 266 -0.94 -3.50 8.80
N GLY A 267 0.01 -2.82 8.16
CA GLY A 267 1.43 -3.14 8.24
C GLY A 267 1.85 -4.44 7.54
N GLU A 268 0.91 -5.28 7.10
CA GLU A 268 1.22 -6.47 6.30
C GLU A 268 1.52 -6.10 4.85
N THR A 269 2.36 -6.92 4.23
CA THR A 269 2.79 -6.76 2.83
C THR A 269 2.70 -8.06 2.07
N SER A 270 2.83 -7.99 0.75
CA SER A 270 2.69 -9.14 -0.14
C SER A 270 3.99 -9.40 -0.90
N LEU A 271 4.64 -10.51 -0.58
CA LEU A 271 5.85 -10.98 -1.25
C LEU A 271 5.48 -11.94 -2.38
N ILE A 272 6.01 -11.72 -3.58
CA ILE A 272 5.97 -12.73 -4.64
C ILE A 272 7.29 -13.50 -4.68
N VAL A 273 7.18 -14.82 -4.88
CA VAL A 273 8.29 -15.72 -5.20
C VAL A 273 7.94 -16.45 -6.48
N ILE A 274 8.75 -16.22 -7.52
CA ILE A 274 8.61 -16.82 -8.85
C ILE A 274 9.78 -17.76 -9.02
N SER A 275 9.58 -19.00 -9.51
CA SER A 275 10.71 -19.89 -9.77
C SER A 275 10.56 -20.74 -11.03
N SER A 276 11.69 -21.08 -11.62
CA SER A 276 11.88 -22.08 -12.67
C SER A 276 13.00 -23.07 -12.28
N GLY A 277 13.23 -24.08 -13.13
CA GLY A 277 14.23 -25.12 -12.90
C GLY A 277 13.69 -26.43 -12.32
N LEU A 278 14.62 -27.34 -12.00
CA LEU A 278 14.30 -28.69 -11.52
C LEU A 278 13.65 -28.68 -10.14
N TYR A 279 14.18 -27.88 -9.21
CA TYR A 279 13.72 -27.79 -7.83
C TYR A 279 12.42 -26.99 -7.73
N SER A 280 11.78 -27.06 -6.56
CA SER A 280 10.53 -26.35 -6.26
C SER A 280 10.70 -25.63 -4.96
N HIS A 281 10.41 -24.32 -4.95
CA HIS A 281 10.46 -23.52 -3.74
C HIS A 281 9.31 -23.87 -2.79
N ARG A 282 8.18 -24.39 -3.30
CA ARG A 282 7.05 -24.83 -2.47
C ARG A 282 7.30 -26.20 -1.84
N GLY A 283 7.79 -27.15 -2.65
CA GLY A 283 7.74 -28.57 -2.31
C GLY A 283 6.30 -29.09 -2.18
N THR A 284 6.15 -30.25 -1.55
CA THR A 284 4.85 -30.92 -1.34
C THR A 284 4.40 -30.95 0.11
N GLU A 285 5.34 -30.83 1.07
CA GLU A 285 5.06 -30.99 2.51
C GLU A 285 4.12 -29.93 3.08
N TRP A 286 4.11 -28.72 2.53
CA TRP A 286 3.24 -27.64 2.99
C TRP A 286 1.75 -28.00 2.95
N LYS A 287 1.34 -28.93 2.07
CA LYS A 287 -0.03 -29.44 2.01
C LYS A 287 -0.42 -30.25 3.25
N ARG A 288 0.58 -30.81 3.95
CA ARG A 288 0.41 -31.60 5.17
C ARG A 288 0.72 -30.77 6.42
N SER A 289 1.82 -30.02 6.42
CA SER A 289 2.27 -29.24 7.59
C SER A 289 1.63 -27.86 7.70
N GLY A 290 1.03 -27.34 6.62
CA GLY A 290 0.49 -25.98 6.56
C GLY A 290 1.56 -24.89 6.47
N LYS A 291 2.85 -25.25 6.39
CA LYS A 291 3.99 -24.32 6.34
C LYS A 291 4.86 -24.55 5.13
N PHE A 292 5.36 -23.47 4.54
CA PHE A 292 6.31 -23.52 3.43
C PHE A 292 7.74 -23.64 3.98
N GLU A 293 8.08 -24.81 4.52
CA GLU A 293 9.36 -25.08 5.22
C GLU A 293 10.63 -24.78 4.41
N ARG A 294 10.50 -24.81 3.08
CA ARG A 294 11.61 -24.46 2.17
C ARG A 294 11.80 -22.96 2.02
N VAL A 295 10.85 -22.13 2.39
CA VAL A 295 10.92 -20.67 2.20
C VAL A 295 11.05 -19.99 3.56
N ALA A 296 12.06 -19.13 3.68
CA ALA A 296 12.23 -18.30 4.86
C ALA A 296 12.53 -16.85 4.46
N ILE A 297 11.99 -15.91 5.25
CA ILE A 297 12.24 -14.48 5.14
C ILE A 297 12.98 -14.07 6.41
N ASP A 298 14.22 -13.63 6.26
CA ASP A 298 15.08 -13.20 7.36
C ASP A 298 15.28 -11.68 7.32
N GLN A 299 15.02 -11.00 8.42
CA GLN A 299 15.30 -9.57 8.60
C GLN A 299 15.85 -9.31 10.01
N GLY A 300 17.17 -9.09 10.10
CA GLY A 300 17.85 -8.95 11.39
C GLY A 300 17.70 -10.22 12.24
N ALA A 301 17.05 -10.10 13.40
CA ALA A 301 16.75 -11.22 14.30
C ALA A 301 15.41 -11.91 13.99
N THR A 302 14.58 -11.34 13.11
CA THR A 302 13.27 -11.87 12.77
C THR A 302 13.40 -12.88 11.63
N ARG A 303 12.91 -14.10 11.85
CA ARG A 303 12.74 -15.12 10.80
C ARG A 303 11.27 -15.48 10.66
N HIS A 304 10.74 -15.36 9.45
CA HIS A 304 9.37 -15.71 9.12
C HIS A 304 9.34 -16.87 8.12
N VAL A 305 8.52 -17.88 8.39
CA VAL A 305 8.23 -18.99 7.49
C VAL A 305 6.77 -18.87 7.05
N PRO A 306 6.49 -18.70 5.74
CA PRO A 306 5.13 -18.54 5.26
C PRO A 306 4.23 -19.75 5.57
N THR A 307 2.94 -19.49 5.79
CA THR A 307 1.92 -20.51 6.04
C THR A 307 0.89 -20.53 4.92
N VAL A 308 0.05 -21.56 4.91
CA VAL A 308 -1.06 -21.70 3.95
C VAL A 308 -2.11 -20.58 4.08
N GLU A 309 -2.26 -19.97 5.25
CA GLU A 309 -3.23 -18.90 5.50
C GLU A 309 -2.89 -17.60 4.75
N GLY A 310 -1.60 -17.31 4.61
CA GLY A 310 -1.08 -16.16 3.88
C GLY A 310 -0.71 -16.46 2.42
N TYR A 311 -1.04 -17.64 1.90
CA TYR A 311 -0.58 -18.10 0.59
C TYR A 311 -1.63 -17.95 -0.51
N GLN A 312 -1.20 -17.46 -1.67
CA GLN A 312 -1.96 -17.45 -2.91
C GLN A 312 -1.12 -18.00 -4.06
N MET A 313 -1.67 -18.98 -4.78
CA MET A 313 -1.07 -19.49 -6.03
C MET A 313 -1.47 -18.61 -7.20
N VAL A 314 -0.49 -18.22 -8.01
CA VAL A 314 -0.71 -17.55 -9.30
C VAL A 314 -0.39 -18.53 -10.43
N LYS A 315 -1.27 -18.61 -11.42
CA LYS A 315 -1.13 -19.59 -12.52
C LYS A 315 -0.11 -19.17 -13.57
N HIS A 316 -0.07 -17.88 -13.91
CA HIS A 316 0.76 -17.32 -14.97
C HIS A 316 0.89 -15.81 -14.75
N LEU A 317 2.07 -15.27 -15.08
CA LEU A 317 2.31 -13.83 -15.11
C LEU A 317 1.59 -13.20 -16.30
N ARG A 318 1.15 -11.95 -16.14
CA ARG A 318 0.50 -11.16 -17.20
C ARG A 318 1.43 -10.18 -17.89
N ILE A 319 2.60 -9.93 -17.30
CA ILE A 319 3.58 -9.00 -17.83
C ILE A 319 4.22 -9.52 -19.12
N GLU A 320 4.45 -8.61 -20.06
CA GLU A 320 5.14 -8.93 -21.31
C GLU A 320 6.63 -9.17 -21.07
N GLY A 321 7.21 -10.14 -21.78
CA GLY A 321 8.63 -10.45 -21.73
C GLY A 321 9.09 -11.24 -20.50
N ALA A 322 8.17 -11.77 -19.68
CA ALA A 322 8.52 -12.65 -18.58
C ALA A 322 9.13 -13.98 -19.07
N PRO A 323 10.09 -14.56 -18.35
CA PRO A 323 10.63 -15.88 -18.65
C PRO A 323 9.59 -16.98 -18.41
N ASP A 324 9.87 -18.20 -18.90
CA ASP A 324 9.06 -19.37 -18.58
C ASP A 324 9.20 -19.73 -17.09
N THR A 325 8.08 -19.65 -16.37
CA THR A 325 8.03 -19.91 -14.92
C THR A 325 7.33 -21.22 -14.62
N LYS A 326 7.81 -21.95 -13.61
CA LYS A 326 7.20 -23.21 -13.13
C LYS A 326 6.23 -22.98 -11.98
N GLU A 327 6.59 -22.10 -11.05
CA GLU A 327 5.81 -21.83 -9.85
C GLU A 327 5.79 -20.33 -9.56
N ILE A 328 4.62 -19.80 -9.22
CA ILE A 328 4.44 -18.41 -8.78
C ILE A 328 3.61 -18.45 -7.49
N SER A 329 4.21 -17.97 -6.42
CA SER A 329 3.62 -17.94 -5.08
C SER A 329 3.58 -16.51 -4.57
N ILE A 330 2.45 -16.13 -3.99
CA ILE A 330 2.33 -14.91 -3.20
C ILE A 330 2.23 -15.33 -1.74
N PHE A 331 3.04 -14.71 -0.90
CA PHE A 331 3.05 -14.89 0.54
C PHE A 331 2.78 -13.56 1.22
N ARG A 332 1.82 -13.57 2.14
CA ARG A 332 1.62 -12.46 3.07
C ARG A 332 2.77 -12.43 4.07
N LEU A 333 3.39 -11.28 4.22
CA LEU A 333 4.37 -11.02 5.27
C LEU A 333 3.70 -10.30 6.43
N PRO A 334 4.00 -10.69 7.67
CA PRO A 334 3.49 -10.02 8.86
C PRO A 334 4.11 -8.63 9.02
N SER A 335 3.48 -7.79 9.83
CA SER A 335 3.97 -6.45 10.17
C SER A 335 5.31 -6.41 10.92
N THR A 336 5.81 -7.57 11.37
CA THR A 336 7.16 -7.69 11.96
C THR A 336 8.29 -7.65 10.93
N ILE A 337 7.99 -7.77 9.64
CA ILE A 337 8.93 -7.53 8.55
C ILE A 337 8.70 -6.11 8.03
N ASP A 338 9.65 -5.22 8.23
CA ASP A 338 9.60 -3.85 7.72
C ASP A 338 9.92 -3.83 6.22
N PRO A 339 8.99 -3.45 5.34
CA PRO A 339 9.21 -3.43 3.89
C PRO A 339 10.17 -2.34 3.42
N LEU A 340 10.48 -1.34 4.25
CA LEU A 340 11.42 -0.27 3.92
C LEU A 340 12.87 -0.66 4.21
N GLN A 341 13.08 -1.71 5.00
CA GLN A 341 14.38 -2.28 5.31
C GLN A 341 14.69 -3.48 4.40
N PRO A 342 15.97 -3.71 4.07
CA PRO A 342 16.36 -4.92 3.35
C PRO A 342 15.99 -6.19 4.12
N PHE A 343 15.60 -7.24 3.41
CA PHE A 343 15.39 -8.58 3.96
C PHE A 343 15.88 -9.64 2.98
N LYS A 344 16.15 -10.84 3.49
CA LYS A 344 16.67 -11.97 2.71
C LYS A 344 15.57 -12.99 2.51
N VAL A 345 15.32 -13.37 1.26
CA VAL A 345 14.42 -14.47 0.89
C VAL A 345 15.27 -15.70 0.60
N THR A 346 15.06 -16.78 1.35
CA THR A 346 15.84 -18.01 1.25
C THR A 346 14.95 -19.16 0.81
N VAL A 347 15.41 -19.91 -0.19
CA VAL A 347 14.87 -21.21 -0.56
C VAL A 347 15.86 -22.30 -0.13
N THR A 348 15.47 -23.14 0.82
CA THR A 348 16.28 -24.25 1.33
C THR A 348 16.03 -25.50 0.50
N ALA A 349 17.08 -25.99 -0.16
CA ALA A 349 17.10 -27.26 -0.84
C ALA A 349 17.76 -28.32 0.04
N SER A 350 17.06 -29.44 0.26
CA SER A 350 17.59 -30.57 1.03
C SER A 350 17.43 -31.88 0.26
N ARG A 351 18.42 -32.76 0.39
CA ARG A 351 18.41 -34.15 -0.12
C ARG A 351 19.02 -35.07 0.93
N ASP A 352 18.46 -36.27 1.07
CA ASP A 352 19.00 -37.27 1.99
C ASP A 352 20.38 -37.75 1.53
N GLY A 353 21.35 -37.73 2.43
CA GLY A 353 22.67 -38.35 2.27
C GLY A 353 22.84 -39.54 3.23
N ASP A 354 23.98 -40.21 3.12
CA ASP A 354 24.29 -41.36 3.98
C ASP A 354 24.67 -40.94 5.41
N GLU A 355 25.31 -39.77 5.58
CA GLU A 355 25.71 -39.20 6.87
C GLU A 355 24.68 -38.21 7.44
N GLY A 356 23.55 -38.01 6.75
CA GLY A 356 22.52 -37.03 7.10
C GLY A 356 22.05 -36.23 5.88
N PRO A 357 21.05 -35.33 6.05
CA PRO A 357 20.58 -34.51 4.95
C PRO A 357 21.65 -33.50 4.51
N VAL A 358 21.91 -33.45 3.21
CA VAL A 358 22.72 -32.40 2.58
C VAL A 358 21.79 -31.22 2.31
N VAL A 359 22.12 -30.05 2.85
CA VAL A 359 21.27 -28.85 2.81
C VAL A 359 22.01 -27.70 2.15
N GLN A 360 21.35 -27.02 1.22
CA GLN A 360 21.82 -25.80 0.58
C GLN A 360 20.77 -24.71 0.75
N GLU A 361 21.19 -23.54 1.25
CA GLU A 361 20.36 -22.34 1.27
C GLU A 361 20.67 -21.49 0.03
N ILE A 362 19.64 -21.19 -0.76
CA ILE A 362 19.73 -20.34 -1.96
C ILE A 362 18.99 -19.05 -1.61
N SER A 363 19.73 -17.95 -1.47
CA SER A 363 19.19 -16.71 -0.92
C SER A 363 19.28 -15.54 -1.90
N ALA A 364 18.25 -14.71 -1.91
CA ALA A 364 18.22 -13.42 -2.59
C ALA A 364 18.00 -12.29 -1.58
N ASN A 365 18.82 -11.24 -1.63
CA ASN A 365 18.64 -10.05 -0.80
C ASN A 365 17.72 -9.07 -1.54
N TYR A 366 16.63 -8.67 -0.90
CA TYR A 366 15.68 -7.73 -1.46
C TYR A 366 15.61 -6.46 -0.61
N ALA A 367 15.51 -5.32 -1.28
CA ALA A 367 15.21 -4.04 -0.65
C ALA A 367 14.26 -3.27 -1.57
N LEU A 368 13.15 -2.76 -1.02
CA LEU A 368 12.16 -2.02 -1.80
C LEU A 368 12.80 -0.77 -2.43
N PRO A 369 12.82 -0.63 -3.77
CA PRO A 369 13.36 0.57 -4.42
C PRO A 369 12.70 1.86 -3.95
N ARG A 370 13.46 2.97 -3.93
CA ARG A 370 12.99 4.28 -3.44
C ARG A 370 11.78 4.80 -4.23
N ASP A 371 11.71 4.50 -5.52
CA ASP A 371 10.60 4.91 -6.40
C ASP A 371 9.26 4.27 -6.03
N PHE A 372 9.28 3.20 -5.22
CA PHE A 372 8.08 2.52 -4.72
C PHE A 372 7.80 2.83 -3.24
N ARG A 373 8.52 3.80 -2.67
CA ARG A 373 8.29 4.29 -1.31
C ARG A 373 7.55 5.62 -1.39
N LEU A 374 6.63 5.83 -0.45
CA LEU A 374 6.12 7.17 -0.22
C LEU A 374 7.26 8.04 0.30
N SER A 375 7.31 9.29 -0.16
CA SER A 375 8.24 10.26 0.41
C SER A 375 7.94 10.36 1.91
N PRO A 376 8.94 10.19 2.80
CA PRO A 376 8.74 10.44 4.22
C PRO A 376 8.14 11.84 4.37
N PRO A 377 7.14 12.04 5.25
CA PRO A 377 6.71 13.39 5.58
C PRO A 377 7.95 14.20 5.99
N ALA A 378 8.03 15.45 5.55
CA ALA A 378 9.12 16.32 5.94
C ALA A 378 9.24 16.27 7.47
N PRO A 379 10.45 16.01 8.02
CA PRO A 379 10.61 15.90 9.46
C PRO A 379 10.03 17.14 10.13
N ASP A 380 9.26 16.94 11.21
CA ASP A 380 8.67 18.02 11.98
C ASP A 380 9.73 19.09 12.26
N GLU A 381 9.42 20.36 11.96
CA GLU A 381 10.38 21.43 12.19
C GLU A 381 10.85 21.38 13.65
N PRO A 382 12.18 21.42 13.89
CA PRO A 382 12.73 21.39 15.24
C PRO A 382 12.00 22.38 16.13
N LEU A 383 11.62 21.96 17.34
CA LEU A 383 10.80 22.77 18.26
C LEU A 383 11.37 24.18 18.48
N TRP A 384 12.71 24.34 18.42
CA TRP A 384 13.34 25.66 18.50
C TRP A 384 12.96 26.58 17.33
N LYS A 385 12.85 26.07 16.08
CA LYS A 385 12.44 26.87 14.92
C LYS A 385 11.00 27.34 15.06
N SER A 386 10.09 26.45 15.47
CA SER A 386 8.68 26.79 15.63
C SER A 386 8.44 27.75 16.80
N VAL A 387 9.20 27.63 17.90
CA VAL A 387 9.19 28.57 19.03
C VAL A 387 9.71 29.95 18.61
N TRP A 388 10.80 30.01 17.83
CA TRP A 388 11.34 31.27 17.30
C TRP A 388 10.38 31.96 16.33
N ALA A 389 9.80 31.22 15.39
CA ALA A 389 8.82 31.74 14.43
C ALA A 389 7.58 32.34 15.13
N LYS A 390 7.07 31.64 16.15
CA LYS A 390 5.91 32.12 16.95
C LYS A 390 6.26 33.27 17.89
N SER A 391 7.54 33.48 18.21
CA SER A 391 7.99 34.47 19.20
C SER A 391 8.59 35.75 18.61
N HIS A 392 8.34 36.06 17.33
CA HIS A 392 8.89 37.23 16.64
C HIS A 392 8.67 38.56 17.41
N VAL A 393 7.50 38.76 18.02
CA VAL A 393 7.21 39.95 18.84
C VAL A 393 8.11 40.00 20.08
N ARG A 394 8.29 38.87 20.76
CA ARG A 394 9.13 38.78 21.97
C ARG A 394 10.59 39.07 21.63
N ILE A 395 11.06 38.50 20.52
CA ILE A 395 12.42 38.71 20.01
C ILE A 395 12.63 40.19 19.66
N ALA A 396 11.69 40.81 18.94
CA ALA A 396 11.79 42.23 18.58
C ALA A 396 11.84 43.15 19.80
N VAL A 397 11.04 42.87 20.84
CA VAL A 397 11.05 43.63 22.10
C VAL A 397 12.40 43.51 22.83
N VAL A 398 12.93 42.29 22.95
CA VAL A 398 14.24 42.05 23.59
C VAL A 398 15.38 42.67 22.76
N ALA A 399 15.38 42.49 21.44
CA ALA A 399 16.38 43.06 20.55
C ALA A 399 16.38 44.59 20.60
N SER A 400 15.20 45.22 20.64
CA SER A 400 15.07 46.67 20.78
C SER A 400 15.59 47.16 22.13
N ALA A 401 15.31 46.44 23.22
CA ALA A 401 15.83 46.76 24.54
C ALA A 401 17.36 46.64 24.62
N LEU A 402 17.93 45.60 24.00
CA LEU A 402 19.38 45.41 23.90
C LEU A 402 20.04 46.48 23.03
N ALA A 403 19.43 46.85 21.91
CA ALA A 403 19.92 47.92 21.04
C ALA A 403 19.89 49.27 21.77
N LEU A 404 18.81 49.58 22.51
CA LEU A 404 18.72 50.78 23.32
C LEU A 404 19.79 50.80 24.41
N LEU A 405 19.99 49.68 25.12
CA LEU A 405 21.03 49.56 26.13
C LEU A 405 22.43 49.75 25.52
N GLY A 406 22.70 49.13 24.37
CA GLY A 406 23.95 49.30 23.63
C GLY A 406 24.17 50.76 23.20
N MET A 407 23.13 51.43 22.72
CA MET A 407 23.17 52.85 22.37
C MET A 407 23.51 53.71 23.59
N VAL A 408 22.88 53.46 24.74
CA VAL A 408 23.17 54.17 25.99
C VAL A 408 24.63 53.95 26.43
N PHE A 409 25.18 52.75 26.22
CA PHE A 409 26.59 52.46 26.46
C PHE A 409 27.52 53.30 25.59
N PHE A 410 27.23 53.43 24.28
CA PHE A 410 28.03 54.28 23.39
C PHE A 410 27.93 55.77 23.74
N LEU A 411 26.77 56.24 24.21
CA LEU A 411 26.51 57.63 24.59
C LEU A 411 26.76 57.93 26.07
N GLN A 412 27.42 57.02 26.80
CA GLN A 412 27.53 57.07 28.26
C GLN A 412 28.16 58.37 28.77
N GLU A 413 29.21 58.88 28.13
CA GLU A 413 29.92 60.09 28.56
C GLU A 413 28.99 61.31 28.49
N TRP A 414 28.23 61.44 27.40
CA TRP A 414 27.28 62.55 27.24
C TRP A 414 26.05 62.43 28.18
N ILE A 415 25.52 61.22 28.35
CA ILE A 415 24.33 60.96 29.18
C ILE A 415 24.64 61.18 30.66
N THR A 416 25.82 60.78 31.14
CA THR A 416 26.21 60.87 32.55
C THR A 416 26.49 62.31 33.00
N HIS A 417 26.88 63.21 32.10
CA HIS A 417 26.97 64.65 32.36
C HIS A 417 25.62 65.30 32.72
N ARG A 418 24.48 64.65 32.41
CA ARG A 418 23.13 65.13 32.76
C ARG A 418 22.49 64.25 33.84
N PRO A 419 22.67 64.57 35.14
CA PRO A 419 22.30 63.67 36.24
C PRO A 419 20.79 63.34 36.35
N ARG A 420 19.90 64.26 35.93
CA ARG A 420 18.45 63.99 35.90
C ARG A 420 18.05 63.03 34.77
N LEU A 421 18.65 63.21 33.59
CA LEU A 421 18.42 62.37 32.41
C LEU A 421 18.89 60.93 32.69
N TRP A 422 20.09 60.77 33.24
CA TRP A 422 20.65 59.48 33.62
C TRP A 422 19.78 58.73 34.63
N ARG A 423 19.35 59.39 35.73
CA ARG A 423 18.51 58.75 36.75
C ARG A 423 17.15 58.33 36.19
N SER A 424 16.51 59.19 35.40
CA SER A 424 15.21 58.88 34.79
C SER A 424 15.31 57.70 33.81
N LEU A 425 16.31 57.73 32.92
CA LEU A 425 16.55 56.67 31.95
C LEU A 425 16.82 55.32 32.63
N ARG A 426 17.67 55.31 33.66
CA ARG A 426 17.96 54.12 34.45
C ARG A 426 16.69 53.55 35.10
N THR A 427 15.90 54.40 35.76
CA THR A 427 14.68 53.94 36.43
C THR A 427 13.64 53.41 35.44
N VAL A 428 13.47 54.08 34.29
CA VAL A 428 12.56 53.62 33.23
C VAL A 428 13.02 52.29 32.64
N PHE A 429 14.32 52.12 32.39
CA PHE A 429 14.86 50.86 31.88
C PHE A 429 14.69 49.71 32.89
N LEU A 430 14.94 49.97 34.18
CA LEU A 430 14.75 48.97 35.25
C LEU A 430 13.27 48.59 35.41
N LEU A 431 12.35 49.55 35.33
CA LEU A 431 10.91 49.27 35.34
C LEU A 431 10.51 48.45 34.10
N PHE A 432 11.00 48.81 32.92
CA PHE A 432 10.78 48.04 31.70
C PHE A 432 11.28 46.60 31.83
N THR A 433 12.51 46.39 32.34
CA THR A 433 13.05 45.05 32.60
C THR A 433 12.17 44.26 33.57
N LEU A 434 11.72 44.86 34.67
CA LEU A 434 10.91 44.17 35.68
C LEU A 434 9.53 43.78 35.13
N PHE A 435 8.80 44.72 34.56
CA PHE A 435 7.40 44.51 34.17
C PHE A 435 7.28 43.78 32.82
N VAL A 436 8.12 44.13 31.83
CA VAL A 436 8.02 43.58 30.47
C VAL A 436 8.80 42.27 30.35
N LEU A 437 10.08 42.25 30.74
CA LEU A 437 10.90 41.03 30.63
C LEU A 437 10.61 40.03 31.77
N GLY A 438 10.46 40.52 32.99
CA GLY A 438 10.19 39.71 34.18
C GLY A 438 8.76 39.16 34.20
N TRP A 439 7.76 40.02 34.39
CA TRP A 439 6.36 39.59 34.57
C TRP A 439 5.62 39.30 33.25
N GLY A 440 5.91 40.02 32.17
CA GLY A 440 5.22 39.84 30.88
C GLY A 440 5.74 38.63 30.08
N LEU A 441 7.06 38.53 29.93
CA LEU A 441 7.70 37.51 29.07
C LEU A 441 8.10 36.24 29.83
N ASN A 442 7.98 36.22 31.18
CA ASN A 442 8.33 35.09 32.04
C ASN A 442 9.72 34.50 31.72
N GLY A 443 10.72 35.37 31.53
CA GLY A 443 12.09 34.98 31.21
C GLY A 443 12.79 34.34 32.40
N GLN A 444 12.56 33.05 32.65
CA GLN A 444 13.35 32.26 33.58
C GLN A 444 14.59 31.74 32.85
N LEU A 445 15.77 32.31 33.12
CA LEU A 445 17.05 31.76 32.68
C LEU A 445 17.34 30.50 33.50
N SER A 446 16.87 29.36 33.02
CA SER A 446 17.15 28.06 33.62
C SER A 446 18.26 27.36 32.84
N VAL A 447 19.32 26.96 33.54
CA VAL A 447 20.44 26.17 32.99
C VAL A 447 19.95 24.86 32.36
N VAL A 448 18.79 24.35 32.81
CA VAL A 448 18.16 23.12 32.28
C VAL A 448 17.78 23.25 30.79
N GLN A 449 17.42 24.44 30.31
CA GLN A 449 17.03 24.64 28.90
C GLN A 449 18.23 24.66 27.94
N VAL A 450 19.41 25.05 28.40
CA VAL A 450 20.63 25.07 27.58
C VAL A 450 21.12 23.65 27.29
N VAL A 451 21.01 22.75 28.26
CA VAL A 451 21.36 21.33 28.09
C VAL A 451 20.39 20.61 27.16
N ALA A 452 19.09 20.97 27.19
CA ALA A 452 18.11 20.45 26.24
C ALA A 452 18.36 20.94 24.80
N PHE A 453 18.84 22.18 24.63
CA PHE A 453 19.22 22.74 23.32
C PHE A 453 20.50 22.11 22.74
N LEU A 454 21.45 21.71 23.58
CA LEU A 454 22.68 21.02 23.15
C LEU A 454 22.46 19.54 22.78
N HIS A 455 21.37 18.93 23.24
CA HIS A 455 21.02 17.53 22.96
C HIS A 455 19.86 17.36 21.96
N SER A 456 19.28 18.45 21.44
CA SER A 456 18.28 18.47 20.36
C SER A 456 18.94 18.86 19.04
#